data_AF-A0A9W4ILE6-F1
#
_entry.id   AF-A0A9W4ILE6-F1
#
_cell.length_a   1.000
_cell.length_b   1.000
_cell.length_c   1.000
_cell.angle_alpha   90.00
_cell.angle_beta   90.00
_cell.angle_gamma   90.00
#
_symmetry.space_group_name_H-M   'P 1'
#
loop_
_entity.id
_entity.type
_entity.pdbx_description
1 polymer ?
#
loop_
_entity_poly.entity_id
_entity_poly.type
_entity_poly.pdbx_seq_one_letter_code
_entity_poly.pdbx_strand_id
1 'polypeptide(L)'
;MGCEAVDIRLIDTRHETVAVQAAEGYSRISNKLGVCFVTANSGRFSNGLAGLATAYGDRSPIMCITSSPPLRDTENNSLQGSIDQVVAAQPVTKFAHRVVVPEECPRIVSHAIRVALSGAPGIRLSK
;
A
#
# COMPACT_ATOMS: atom_id res chain seq x y z
N MET A 1 13.10 7.68 -16.12
CA MET A 1 12.45 7.41 -14.81
C MET A 1 12.50 5.91 -14.51
N GLY A 2 12.57 5.48 -13.25
CA GLY A 2 12.80 4.06 -12.91
C GLY A 2 11.73 3.09 -13.42
N CYS A 3 10.44 3.46 -13.36
CA CYS A 3 9.33 2.62 -13.87
C CYS A 3 9.29 2.55 -15.41
N GLU A 4 9.55 3.66 -16.07
CA GLU A 4 9.60 3.75 -17.54
C GLU A 4 10.71 2.88 -18.13
N ALA A 5 11.85 2.76 -17.44
CA ALA A 5 12.96 1.91 -17.86
C ALA A 5 12.65 0.41 -17.82
N VAL A 6 11.58 0.00 -17.12
CA VAL A 6 11.12 -1.39 -17.00
C VAL A 6 9.71 -1.60 -17.54
N ASP A 7 9.25 -0.70 -18.42
CA ASP A 7 7.94 -0.76 -19.09
C ASP A 7 6.74 -0.81 -18.13
N ILE A 8 6.86 -0.14 -16.97
CA ILE A 8 5.75 0.06 -16.04
C ILE A 8 5.09 1.41 -16.31
N ARG A 9 3.87 1.37 -16.83
CA ARG A 9 3.03 2.56 -17.03
C ARG A 9 2.51 3.09 -15.70
N LEU A 10 2.88 4.32 -15.37
CA LEU A 10 2.34 5.05 -14.22
C LEU A 10 1.08 5.83 -14.62
N ILE A 11 0.03 5.72 -13.82
CA ILE A 11 -1.20 6.51 -13.95
C ILE A 11 -1.28 7.43 -12.73
N ASP A 12 -1.10 8.73 -12.95
CA ASP A 12 -1.21 9.74 -11.90
C ASP A 12 -2.69 10.08 -11.64
N THR A 13 -3.05 10.21 -10.37
CA THR A 13 -4.37 10.66 -9.94
C THR A 13 -4.25 11.92 -9.09
N ARG A 14 -5.31 12.74 -9.11
CA ARG A 14 -5.33 14.01 -8.34
C ARG A 14 -5.49 13.83 -6.84
N HIS A 15 -5.86 12.64 -6.39
CA HIS A 15 -6.11 12.32 -4.98
C HIS A 15 -5.74 10.87 -4.69
N GLU A 16 -5.25 10.60 -3.48
CA GLU A 16 -4.75 9.29 -3.08
C GLU A 16 -5.88 8.26 -2.98
N THR A 17 -7.06 8.66 -2.50
CA THR A 17 -8.25 7.79 -2.49
C THR A 17 -8.60 7.30 -3.90
N VAL A 18 -8.47 8.17 -4.90
CA VAL A 18 -8.75 7.83 -6.31
C VAL A 18 -7.69 6.87 -6.84
N ALA A 19 -6.42 7.00 -6.43
CA ALA A 19 -5.37 6.05 -6.80
C ALA A 19 -5.71 4.63 -6.32
N VAL A 20 -6.17 4.50 -5.07
CA VAL A 20 -6.55 3.22 -4.48
C VAL A 20 -7.77 2.62 -5.19
N GLN A 21 -8.82 3.42 -5.41
CA GLN A 21 -10.02 2.97 -6.11
C GLN A 21 -9.77 2.61 -7.59
N ALA A 22 -8.84 3.31 -8.25
CA ALA A 22 -8.42 2.96 -9.60
C ALA A 22 -7.70 1.61 -9.64
N ALA A 23 -6.81 1.35 -8.66
CA ALA A 23 -6.14 0.06 -8.54
C ALA A 23 -7.13 -1.08 -8.23
N GLU A 24 -8.13 -0.81 -7.37
CA GLU A 24 -9.23 -1.74 -7.12
C GLU A 24 -10.05 -2.03 -8.39
N GLY A 25 -10.50 -0.99 -9.11
CA GLY A 25 -11.24 -1.14 -10.35
C GLY A 25 -10.46 -1.94 -11.39
N TYR A 26 -9.16 -1.66 -11.54
CA TYR A 26 -8.27 -2.43 -12.38
C TYR A 26 -8.22 -3.90 -11.95
N SER A 27 -8.04 -4.17 -10.65
CA SER A 27 -7.96 -5.52 -10.13
C SER A 27 -9.21 -6.34 -10.44
N ARG A 28 -10.40 -5.73 -10.25
CA ARG A 28 -11.69 -6.39 -10.49
C ARG A 28 -11.97 -6.66 -11.95
N ILE A 29 -11.62 -5.74 -12.85
CA ILE A 29 -11.88 -5.90 -14.29
C ILE A 29 -10.87 -6.87 -14.92
N SER A 30 -9.60 -6.82 -14.49
CA SER A 30 -8.52 -7.60 -15.09
C SER A 30 -8.30 -8.97 -14.44
N ASN A 31 -8.91 -9.24 -13.28
CA ASN A 31 -8.60 -10.38 -12.42
C ASN A 31 -7.10 -10.50 -12.07
N LYS A 32 -6.40 -9.37 -12.00
CA LYS A 32 -4.98 -9.29 -11.62
C LYS A 32 -4.83 -8.47 -10.34
N LEU A 33 -3.62 -8.48 -9.78
CA LEU A 33 -3.29 -7.61 -8.65
C LEU A 33 -3.37 -6.14 -9.07
N GLY A 34 -4.13 -5.34 -8.33
CA GLY A 34 -4.08 -3.88 -8.43
C GLY A 34 -2.92 -3.33 -7.60
N VAL A 35 -2.11 -2.43 -8.15
CA VAL A 35 -1.02 -1.79 -7.40
C VAL A 35 -1.20 -0.29 -7.43
N CYS A 36 -1.15 0.35 -6.28
CA CYS A 36 -1.11 1.81 -6.16
C CYS A 36 0.10 2.26 -5.34
N PHE A 37 0.57 3.47 -5.61
CA PHE A 37 1.63 4.12 -4.86
C PHE A 37 1.10 5.42 -4.26
N VAL A 38 1.30 5.60 -2.96
CA VAL A 38 0.90 6.79 -2.21
C VAL A 38 2.11 7.35 -1.48
N THR A 39 2.38 8.64 -1.59
CA THR A 39 3.57 9.23 -0.95
C THR A 39 3.38 9.34 0.57
N ALA A 40 4.45 9.15 1.35
CA ALA A 40 4.52 9.53 2.77
C ALA A 40 4.53 11.05 2.88
N ASN A 41 3.34 11.62 2.95
CA ASN A 41 3.17 12.82 3.72
C ASN A 41 2.06 12.49 4.73
N SER A 42 2.17 12.97 5.95
CA SER A 42 1.29 12.64 7.09
C SER A 42 -0.22 12.87 6.80
N GLY A 43 -0.58 13.59 5.73
CA GLY A 43 -1.94 13.65 5.19
C GLY A 43 -2.27 12.69 4.03
N ARG A 44 -1.30 12.34 3.19
CA ARG A 44 -1.55 11.62 1.92
C ARG A 44 -1.81 10.13 2.11
N PHE A 45 -1.05 9.48 2.99
CA PHE A 45 -1.33 8.08 3.35
C PHE A 45 -2.73 7.94 3.98
N SER A 46 -3.06 8.86 4.90
CA SER A 46 -4.37 8.91 5.57
C SER A 46 -5.53 9.09 4.59
N ASN A 47 -5.36 9.90 3.54
CA ASN A 47 -6.35 10.04 2.46
C ASN A 47 -6.60 8.72 1.71
N GLY A 48 -5.61 7.84 1.64
CA GLY A 48 -5.73 6.51 1.03
C GLY A 48 -6.48 5.50 1.89
N LEU A 49 -6.54 5.67 3.21
CA LEU A 49 -7.15 4.70 4.14
C LEU A 49 -8.62 4.44 3.85
N ALA A 50 -9.38 5.47 3.46
CA ALA A 50 -10.78 5.30 3.06
C ALA A 50 -10.92 4.36 1.85
N GLY A 51 -10.05 4.50 0.85
CA GLY A 51 -10.03 3.60 -0.31
C GLY A 51 -9.58 2.18 0.06
N LEU A 52 -8.61 2.05 0.98
CA LEU A 52 -8.17 0.74 1.48
C LEU A 52 -9.28 0.03 2.26
N ALA A 53 -10.06 0.76 3.06
CA ALA A 53 -11.20 0.22 3.79
C ALA A 53 -12.27 -0.33 2.84
N THR A 54 -12.58 0.39 1.76
CA THR A 54 -13.48 -0.09 0.71
C THR A 54 -12.94 -1.35 0.05
N ALA A 55 -11.69 -1.34 -0.43
CA ALA A 55 -11.09 -2.50 -1.08
C ALA A 55 -10.98 -3.73 -0.16
N TYR A 56 -10.77 -3.52 1.14
CA TYR A 56 -10.76 -4.57 2.15
C TYR A 56 -12.15 -5.19 2.35
N GLY A 57 -13.20 -4.34 2.44
CA GLY A 57 -14.59 -4.78 2.52
C GLY A 57 -15.06 -5.53 1.26
N ASP A 58 -14.69 -5.00 0.09
CA ASP A 58 -15.04 -5.55 -1.23
C ASP A 58 -14.20 -6.77 -1.61
N ARG A 59 -13.19 -7.11 -0.79
CA ARG A 59 -12.32 -8.26 -1.04
C ARG A 59 -11.62 -8.13 -2.39
N SER A 60 -11.06 -6.96 -2.66
CA SER A 60 -10.31 -6.67 -3.88
C SER A 60 -8.81 -6.97 -3.66
N PRO A 61 -8.15 -7.77 -4.52
CA PRO A 61 -6.72 -8.03 -4.38
C PRO A 61 -5.90 -6.83 -4.86
N ILE A 62 -5.60 -5.93 -3.92
CA ILE A 62 -4.77 -4.74 -4.14
C ILE A 62 -3.53 -4.72 -3.23
N MET A 63 -2.48 -4.03 -3.70
CA MET A 63 -1.27 -3.73 -2.94
C MET A 63 -1.01 -2.21 -2.98
N CYS A 64 -0.98 -1.58 -1.81
CA CYS A 64 -0.62 -0.18 -1.67
C CYS A 64 0.82 -0.04 -1.19
N ILE A 65 1.64 0.67 -1.95
CA ILE A 65 3.02 0.98 -1.61
C ILE A 65 3.06 2.41 -1.09
N THR A 66 3.66 2.60 0.07
CA THR A 66 3.90 3.93 0.63
C THR A 66 5.37 4.14 0.96
N SER A 67 5.82 5.38 0.89
CA SER A 67 7.10 5.77 1.49
C SER A 67 6.92 5.93 3.01
N SER A 68 8.01 5.97 3.75
CA SER A 68 8.03 6.32 5.17
C SER A 68 9.24 7.21 5.47
N PRO A 69 9.20 8.04 6.52
CA PRO A 69 10.36 8.85 6.90
C PRO A 69 11.58 7.96 7.22
N PRO A 70 12.81 8.51 7.13
CA PRO A 70 14.01 7.79 7.52
C PRO A 70 13.91 7.26 8.95
N LEU A 71 14.43 6.05 9.20
CA LEU A 71 14.38 5.42 10.52
C LEU A 71 15.01 6.31 11.60
N ARG A 72 16.13 6.97 11.28
CA ARG A 72 16.83 7.93 12.15
C ARG A 72 15.97 9.13 12.60
N ASP A 73 14.95 9.48 11.83
CA ASP A 73 14.11 10.67 12.06
C ASP A 73 12.70 10.29 12.57
N THR A 74 12.49 9.01 12.93
CA THR A 74 11.20 8.50 13.40
C THR A 74 10.82 9.09 14.76
N GLU A 75 11.78 9.23 15.67
CA GLU A 75 11.56 9.77 17.03
C GLU A 75 11.62 11.30 17.11
N ASN A 76 12.08 11.97 16.04
CA ASN A 76 12.44 13.39 16.08
C ASN A 76 11.28 14.34 15.73
N ASN A 77 10.04 13.87 15.89
CA ASN A 77 8.82 14.57 15.46
C ASN A 77 8.97 15.22 14.07
N SER A 78 9.60 14.47 13.15
CA SER A 78 9.85 14.93 11.80
C SER A 78 8.52 15.20 11.10
N LEU A 79 8.49 16.17 10.18
CA LEU A 79 7.28 16.69 9.51
C LEU A 79 6.38 15.58 8.91
N GLN A 80 6.93 14.39 8.67
CA GLN A 80 6.27 13.24 8.02
C GLN A 80 6.14 11.99 8.92
N GLY A 81 6.57 12.05 10.19
CA GLY A 81 6.67 10.89 11.10
C GLY A 81 5.60 10.79 12.20
N SER A 82 4.64 11.70 12.26
CA SER A 82 3.65 11.75 13.34
C SER A 82 2.62 10.61 13.35
N ILE A 83 2.48 9.86 12.25
CA ILE A 83 1.51 8.75 12.14
C ILE A 83 2.25 7.46 11.81
N ASP A 84 2.07 6.44 12.65
CA ASP A 84 2.46 5.08 12.33
C ASP A 84 1.52 4.50 11.26
N GLN A 85 2.02 4.49 10.02
CA GLN A 85 1.28 4.02 8.85
C GLN A 85 0.93 2.53 8.96
N VAL A 86 1.78 1.72 9.59
CA VAL A 86 1.53 0.28 9.73
C VAL A 86 0.38 0.06 10.67
N VAL A 87 0.40 0.69 11.84
CA VAL A 87 -0.69 0.60 12.83
C VAL A 87 -2.01 1.13 12.25
N ALA A 88 -1.96 2.25 11.53
CA ALA A 88 -3.16 2.81 10.88
C ALA A 88 -3.73 1.92 9.77
N ALA A 89 -2.88 1.18 9.03
CA ALA A 89 -3.30 0.29 7.94
C ALA A 89 -3.82 -1.07 8.43
N GLN A 90 -3.36 -1.55 9.58
CA GLN A 90 -3.67 -2.89 10.11
C GLN A 90 -5.16 -3.26 10.14
N PRO A 91 -6.13 -2.39 10.53
CA PRO A 91 -7.54 -2.79 10.57
C PRO A 91 -8.18 -2.92 9.19
N VAL A 92 -7.57 -2.33 8.16
CA VAL A 92 -8.12 -2.24 6.79
C VAL A 92 -7.23 -2.95 5.77
N THR A 93 -6.31 -3.81 6.21
CA THR A 93 -5.42 -4.57 5.32
C THR A 93 -5.17 -5.97 5.89
N LYS A 94 -4.85 -6.92 5.00
CA LYS A 94 -4.41 -8.26 5.43
C LYS A 94 -3.01 -8.28 6.03
N PHE A 95 -2.15 -7.42 5.49
CA PHE A 95 -0.73 -7.36 5.79
C PHE A 95 -0.27 -5.92 5.61
N ALA A 96 0.34 -5.38 6.65
CA ALA A 96 0.97 -4.06 6.67
C ALA A 96 2.36 -4.22 7.28
N HIS A 97 3.38 -3.68 6.63
CA HIS A 97 4.76 -3.83 7.06
C HIS A 97 5.62 -2.65 6.59
N ARG A 98 6.54 -2.20 7.45
CA ARG A 98 7.55 -1.19 7.13
C ARG A 98 8.87 -1.90 6.89
N VAL A 99 9.43 -1.75 5.70
CA VAL A 99 10.76 -2.29 5.37
C VAL A 99 11.81 -1.49 6.13
N VAL A 100 12.58 -2.16 6.98
CA VAL A 100 13.64 -1.54 7.81
C VAL A 100 15.01 -1.69 7.15
N VAL A 101 15.20 -2.81 6.43
CA VAL A 101 16.45 -3.22 5.79
C VAL A 101 16.19 -3.34 4.28
N PRO A 102 16.88 -2.57 3.41
CA PRO A 102 16.61 -2.54 1.96
C PRO A 102 16.68 -3.92 1.29
N GLU A 103 17.58 -4.79 1.76
CA GLU A 103 17.82 -6.14 1.26
C GLU A 103 16.59 -7.06 1.43
N GLU A 104 15.71 -6.75 2.39
CA GLU A 104 14.48 -7.52 2.60
C GLU A 104 13.34 -7.15 1.64
N CYS A 105 13.47 -6.03 0.92
CA CYS A 105 12.42 -5.50 0.06
C CYS A 105 11.88 -6.56 -0.94
N PRO A 106 12.71 -7.31 -1.69
CA PRO A 106 12.21 -8.33 -2.62
C PRO A 106 11.41 -9.44 -1.92
N ARG A 107 11.86 -9.86 -0.74
CA ARG A 107 11.21 -10.90 0.07
C ARG A 107 9.85 -10.42 0.57
N ILE A 108 9.78 -9.20 1.09
CA ILE A 108 8.58 -8.60 1.66
C ILE A 108 7.54 -8.31 0.57
N VAL A 109 7.96 -7.75 -0.57
CA VAL A 109 7.06 -7.52 -1.72
C VAL A 109 6.49 -8.85 -2.22
N SER A 110 7.33 -9.88 -2.37
CA SER A 110 6.87 -11.22 -2.77
C SER A 110 5.87 -11.81 -1.77
N HIS A 111 6.08 -11.59 -0.47
CA HIS A 111 5.14 -12.04 0.56
C HIS A 111 3.81 -11.26 0.50
N ALA A 112 3.87 -9.93 0.37
CA ALA A 112 2.68 -9.08 0.25
C ALA A 112 1.80 -9.49 -0.95
N ILE A 113 2.41 -9.75 -2.11
CA ILE A 113 1.70 -10.23 -3.31
C ILE A 113 1.00 -11.56 -3.02
N ARG A 114 1.71 -12.52 -2.42
CA ARG A 114 1.12 -13.81 -2.04
C ARG A 114 -0.04 -13.63 -1.07
N VAL A 115 0.09 -12.79 -0.05
CA VAL A 115 -0.98 -12.55 0.94
C VAL A 115 -2.20 -11.89 0.28
N ALA A 116 -2.00 -10.91 -0.59
CA ALA A 116 -3.06 -10.23 -1.32
C ALA A 116 -3.87 -11.21 -2.19
N LEU A 117 -3.18 -12.12 -2.90
CA LEU A 117 -3.77 -13.11 -3.79
C LEU A 117 -4.26 -14.38 -3.09
N SER A 118 -3.78 -14.68 -1.88
CA SER A 118 -4.13 -15.90 -1.14
C SER A 118 -5.42 -15.77 -0.32
N GLY A 119 -6.17 -16.88 -0.22
CA GLY A 119 -7.46 -16.95 0.47
C GLY A 119 -8.55 -16.15 -0.26
N ALA A 120 -9.71 -15.96 0.37
CA ALA A 120 -10.59 -14.88 -0.10
C ALA A 120 -9.82 -13.56 0.05
N PRO A 121 -9.72 -12.72 -0.99
CA PRO A 121 -9.16 -11.38 -0.83
C PRO A 121 -9.92 -10.68 0.32
N GLY A 122 -9.27 -9.84 1.11
CA GLY A 122 -9.82 -9.32 2.40
C GLY A 122 -9.73 -10.15 3.70
N ILE A 123 -9.45 -11.47 3.76
CA ILE A 123 -9.31 -12.16 5.08
C ILE A 123 -7.94 -11.91 5.73
N ARG A 124 -7.92 -11.29 6.93
CA ARG A 124 -6.73 -11.22 7.81
C ARG A 124 -6.31 -12.63 8.21
N LEU A 125 -5.09 -13.04 7.85
CA LEU A 125 -4.48 -14.23 8.40
C LEU A 125 -4.10 -13.93 9.86
N SER A 126 -4.98 -14.26 10.80
CA SER A 126 -4.65 -14.20 12.23
C SER A 126 -3.61 -15.28 12.54
N LYS A 127 -2.43 -14.87 12.99
CA LYS A 127 -1.60 -15.63 13.92
C LYS A 127 -1.37 -14.78 15.14
#